data_AF-A0A349PJM2-F1
#
_entry.id   AF-A0A349PJM2-F1
#
_cell.length_a   1.000
_cell.length_b   1.000
_cell.length_c   1.000
_cell.angle_alpha   90.00
_cell.angle_beta   90.00
_cell.angle_gamma   90.00
#
_symmetry.space_group_name_H-M   'P 1'
#
loop_
_entity.id
_entity.type
_entity.pdbx_description
1 polymer ?
#
loop_
_entity_poly.entity_id
_entity_poly.type
_entity_poly.pdbx_seq_one_letter_code
_entity_poly.pdbx_strand_id
1 'polypeptide(L)'
;MWNPFKKTGQSDDDQADDAKINSPKMNMLQRLAMKKMEKMSPNEKAKMAQEFFKPENKDKLMSVLEMMRKTGQVSEEQYNLAKQKMGE
;
A
#
# COMPACT_ATOMS: atom_id res chain seq x y z
N MET A 1 -13.75 16.48 43.78
CA MET A 1 -12.51 16.34 42.98
C MET A 1 -12.92 15.83 41.59
N TRP A 2 -12.63 16.57 40.53
CA TRP A 2 -13.06 16.24 39.15
C TRP A 2 -12.03 15.32 38.48
N ASN A 3 -12.49 14.25 37.82
CA ASN A 3 -11.65 13.17 37.30
C ASN A 3 -11.86 13.00 35.77
N PRO A 4 -10.96 13.50 34.92
CA PRO A 4 -11.22 13.69 33.48
C PRO A 4 -11.03 12.43 32.61
N PHE A 5 -10.83 11.27 33.21
CA PHE A 5 -10.60 10.00 32.50
C PHE A 5 -11.67 8.93 32.74
N LYS A 6 -12.75 9.25 33.46
CA LYS A 6 -13.92 8.37 33.55
C LYS A 6 -14.98 8.82 32.54
N LYS A 7 -14.90 8.30 31.31
CA LYS A 7 -16.07 8.24 30.41
C LYS A 7 -16.57 6.80 30.36
N THR A 8 -17.55 6.54 31.22
CA THR A 8 -18.48 5.42 31.15
C THR A 8 -19.39 5.57 29.93
N GLY A 9 -19.53 4.49 29.16
CA GLY A 9 -20.76 4.07 28.48
C GLY A 9 -21.57 5.07 27.63
N GLN A 10 -21.47 4.85 26.31
CA GLN A 10 -22.53 4.88 25.30
C GLN A 10 -23.04 6.20 24.66
N SER A 11 -22.92 6.17 23.33
CA SER A 11 -23.87 6.60 22.28
C SER A 11 -23.80 8.03 21.71
N ASP A 12 -23.96 8.05 20.39
CA ASP A 12 -24.24 9.16 19.47
C ASP A 12 -23.04 10.00 18.99
N ASP A 13 -22.30 9.46 18.01
CA ASP A 13 -22.15 10.09 16.66
C ASP A 13 -21.49 9.05 15.72
N ASP A 14 -22.27 8.05 15.28
CA ASP A 14 -21.89 7.06 14.27
C ASP A 14 -22.92 7.16 13.13
N GLN A 15 -22.81 8.21 12.31
CA GLN A 15 -23.55 8.34 11.06
C GLN A 15 -22.68 8.99 9.99
N ALA A 16 -22.65 8.33 8.82
CA ALA A 16 -21.72 8.48 7.68
C ALA A 16 -20.41 7.68 7.88
N ASP A 17 -20.13 6.55 7.22
CA ASP A 17 -20.55 6.09 5.91
C ASP A 17 -20.54 4.56 5.83
N ASP A 18 -21.60 4.01 5.24
CA ASP A 18 -21.85 2.60 4.94
C ASP A 18 -20.93 2.09 3.80
N ALA A 19 -19.62 2.26 3.96
CA ALA A 19 -18.58 1.78 3.03
C ALA A 19 -17.60 0.86 3.76
N LYS A 20 -18.10 -0.09 4.57
CA LYS A 20 -17.30 -1.24 5.04
C LYS A 20 -17.11 -2.27 3.92
N ILE A 21 -16.50 -1.83 2.82
CA ILE A 21 -15.76 -2.74 1.95
C ILE A 21 -14.44 -2.99 2.69
N ASN A 22 -14.25 -4.23 3.18
CA ASN A 22 -13.01 -4.80 3.72
C ASN A 22 -11.74 -3.98 3.44
N SER A 23 -11.53 -2.91 4.20
CA SER A 23 -10.31 -2.11 4.06
C SER A 23 -9.21 -2.93 4.74
N PRO A 24 -8.15 -3.33 4.02
CA PRO A 24 -7.04 -4.07 4.63
C PRO A 24 -6.59 -3.32 5.88
N LYS A 25 -6.36 -4.03 6.99
CA LYS A 25 -5.79 -3.43 8.22
C LYS A 25 -4.41 -2.89 7.89
N MET A 26 -4.38 -1.64 7.43
CA MET A 26 -3.16 -0.97 7.00
C MET A 26 -2.48 -0.41 8.23
N ASN A 27 -1.22 -0.79 8.45
CA ASN A 27 -0.42 -0.24 9.53
C ASN A 27 -0.29 1.29 9.39
N MET A 28 -0.11 2.02 10.49
CA MET A 28 -0.01 3.49 10.48
C MET A 28 1.02 4.00 9.47
N LEU A 29 2.15 3.29 9.34
CA LEU A 29 3.17 3.57 8.33
C LEU A 29 2.64 3.44 6.89
N GLN A 30 1.87 2.39 6.62
CA GLN A 30 1.27 2.15 5.31
C GLN A 30 0.24 3.23 4.96
N ARG A 31 -0.53 3.71 5.95
CA ARG A 31 -1.46 4.84 5.79
C ARG A 31 -0.73 6.14 5.47
N LEU A 32 0.39 6.41 6.13
CA LEU A 32 1.22 7.58 5.84
C LEU A 32 1.86 7.50 4.44
N ALA A 33 2.33 6.32 4.04
CA ALA A 33 2.88 6.09 2.71
C ALA A 33 1.82 6.30 1.61
N MET A 34 0.61 5.76 1.78
CA MET A 34 -0.49 6.02 0.87
C MET A 34 -0.86 7.50 0.82
N LYS A 35 -0.99 8.16 1.96
CA LYS A 35 -1.28 9.60 2.01
C LYS A 35 -0.21 10.43 1.31
N LYS A 36 1.06 10.02 1.36
CA LYS A 36 2.16 10.68 0.62
C LYS A 36 2.05 10.41 -0.88
N MET A 37 1.71 9.19 -1.28
CA MET A 37 1.46 8.86 -2.69
C MET A 37 0.23 9.60 -3.23
N GLU A 38 -0.86 9.69 -2.48
CA GLU A 38 -2.06 10.44 -2.88
C GLU A 38 -1.76 11.92 -3.09
N LYS A 39 -0.88 12.49 -2.26
CA LYS A 39 -0.40 13.88 -2.39
C LYS A 39 0.59 14.10 -3.54
N MET A 40 1.17 13.06 -4.14
CA MET A 40 1.95 13.21 -5.37
C MET A 40 1.04 13.50 -6.55
N SER A 41 1.50 14.39 -7.43
CA SER A 41 0.79 14.67 -8.67
C SER A 41 0.72 13.43 -9.58
N PRO A 42 -0.30 13.32 -10.46
CA PRO A 42 -0.37 12.23 -11.44
C PRO A 42 0.89 12.15 -12.32
N ASN A 43 1.51 13.30 -12.57
CA ASN A 43 2.72 13.41 -13.38
C ASN A 43 3.95 12.83 -12.67
N GLU A 44 4.09 13.05 -11.36
CA GLU A 44 5.16 12.44 -10.56
C GLU A 44 4.97 10.93 -10.42
N LYS A 45 3.73 10.46 -10.24
CA LYS A 45 3.43 9.02 -10.24
C LYS A 45 3.81 8.37 -11.57
N ALA A 46 3.50 9.02 -12.69
CA ALA A 46 3.85 8.52 -14.02
C ALA A 46 5.38 8.49 -14.22
N LYS A 47 6.11 9.55 -13.82
CA LYS A 47 7.57 9.57 -13.87
C LYS A 47 8.20 8.47 -13.01
N MET A 48 7.72 8.33 -11.77
CA MET A 48 8.18 7.28 -10.86
C MET A 48 7.93 5.89 -11.47
N ALA A 49 6.73 5.62 -11.96
CA ALA A 49 6.42 4.36 -12.64
C ALA A 49 7.33 4.14 -13.86
N GLN A 50 7.52 5.15 -14.71
CA GLN A 50 8.43 5.07 -15.85
C GLN A 50 9.87 4.76 -15.41
N GLU A 51 10.37 5.40 -14.36
CA GLU A 51 11.67 5.12 -13.78
C GLU A 51 11.81 3.69 -13.28
N PHE A 52 10.77 3.14 -12.65
CA PHE A 52 10.75 1.74 -12.23
C PHE A 52 10.76 0.75 -13.41
N PHE A 53 10.14 1.09 -14.54
CA PHE A 53 10.14 0.26 -15.75
C PHE A 53 11.39 0.43 -16.63
N LYS A 54 12.30 1.36 -16.30
CA LYS A 54 13.54 1.52 -17.04
C LYS A 54 14.39 0.25 -16.94
N PRO A 55 15.09 -0.14 -18.02
CA PRO A 55 15.96 -1.31 -18.03
C PRO A 55 17.06 -1.26 -16.95
N GLU A 56 17.57 -0.07 -16.64
CA GLU A 56 18.57 0.17 -15.59
C GLU A 56 18.08 -0.21 -14.19
N ASN A 57 16.76 -0.18 -13.95
CA ASN A 57 16.16 -0.50 -12.65
C ASN A 57 15.52 -1.89 -12.61
N LYS A 58 15.63 -2.69 -13.69
CA LYS A 58 15.05 -4.03 -13.77
C LYS A 58 15.56 -4.93 -12.65
N ASP A 59 16.86 -4.98 -12.42
CA ASP A 59 17.45 -5.84 -11.36
C ASP A 59 16.87 -5.52 -9.99
N LYS A 60 16.70 -4.23 -9.70
CA LYS A 60 16.10 -3.76 -8.45
C LYS A 60 14.64 -4.17 -8.37
N LEU A 61 13.89 -4.04 -9.46
CA LEU A 61 12.50 -4.46 -9.51
C LEU A 61 12.34 -5.97 -9.31
N MET A 62 13.21 -6.77 -9.90
CA MET A 62 13.25 -8.23 -9.76
C MET A 62 13.58 -8.62 -8.31
N SER A 63 14.53 -7.94 -7.67
CA SER A 63 14.84 -8.16 -6.25
C SER A 63 13.64 -7.87 -5.33
N VAL A 64 12.87 -6.83 -5.65
CA VAL A 64 11.65 -6.48 -4.91
C VAL A 64 10.57 -7.52 -5.14
N LEU A 65 10.36 -7.96 -6.39
CA LEU A 65 9.41 -9.02 -6.73
C LEU A 65 9.77 -10.34 -6.04
N GLU A 66 11.05 -10.68 -5.93
CA GLU A 66 11.52 -11.87 -5.23
C GLU A 66 11.27 -11.76 -3.71
N MET A 67 11.52 -10.59 -3.10
CA MET A 67 11.16 -10.35 -1.70
C MET A 67 9.64 -10.44 -1.48
N MET A 68 8.84 -9.92 -2.40
CA MET A 68 7.39 -10.01 -2.34
C MET A 68 6.89 -11.46 -2.46
N ARG A 69 7.52 -12.26 -3.32
CA ARG A 69 7.29 -13.70 -3.40
C ARG A 69 7.63 -14.38 -2.06
N LYS A 70 8.81 -14.10 -1.49
CA LYS A 70 9.26 -14.69 -0.21
C LYS A 70 8.36 -14.31 0.97
N THR A 71 7.82 -13.09 0.96
CA THR A 71 6.89 -12.61 1.99
C THR A 71 5.44 -13.05 1.75
N GLY A 72 5.16 -13.79 0.68
CA GLY A 72 3.83 -14.26 0.32
C GLY A 72 2.89 -13.14 -0.17
N GLN A 73 3.43 -11.96 -0.49
CA GLN A 73 2.67 -10.84 -1.05
C GLN A 73 2.32 -11.05 -2.52
N VAL A 74 3.07 -11.90 -3.23
CA VAL A 74 2.89 -12.21 -4.66
C VAL A 74 2.96 -13.73 -4.86
N SER A 75 2.04 -14.27 -5.66
CA SER A 75 2.03 -15.70 -6.03
C SER A 75 3.19 -16.03 -6.97
N GLU A 76 3.63 -17.30 -6.96
CA GLU A 76 4.68 -17.78 -7.86
C GLU A 76 4.33 -17.61 -9.33
N GLU A 77 3.06 -17.80 -9.70
CA GLU A 77 2.57 -17.55 -11.05
C GLU A 77 2.67 -16.07 -11.46
N GLN A 78 2.37 -15.17 -10.52
CA GLN A 78 2.44 -13.72 -10.75
C GLN A 78 3.91 -13.27 -10.85
N TYR A 79 4.81 -13.86 -10.06
CA TYR A 79 6.25 -13.64 -10.17
C TYR A 79 6.79 -14.09 -11.53
N ASN A 80 6.43 -15.30 -11.97
CA ASN A 80 6.87 -15.85 -13.26
C ASN A 80 6.32 -15.04 -14.44
N LEU A 81 5.06 -14.61 -14.38
CA LEU A 81 4.47 -13.74 -15.40
C LEU A 81 5.17 -12.38 -15.45
N ALA A 82 5.47 -11.79 -14.28
CA ALA A 82 6.19 -10.53 -14.21
C ALA A 82 7.61 -10.67 -14.78
N LYS A 83 8.32 -11.74 -14.43
CA LYS A 83 9.65 -12.08 -14.97
C LYS A 83 9.64 -12.21 -16.49
N GLN A 84 8.69 -12.96 -17.04
CA GLN A 84 8.52 -13.13 -18.48
C GLN A 84 8.25 -11.81 -19.20
N LYS A 85 7.43 -10.92 -18.60
CA LYS A 85 7.15 -9.58 -19.15
C LYS A 85 8.35 -8.63 -19.06
N MET A 86 9.27 -8.85 -18.13
CA MET A 86 10.52 -8.08 -17.99
C MET A 86 11.58 -8.49 -19.01
N GLY A 87 11.37 -9.61 -19.70
CA GLY A 87 12.23 -10.14 -20.76
C GLY A 87 13.30 -11.13 -20.29
N GLU A 88 13.09 -11.78 -19.15
CA GLU A 88 13.89 -12.93 -18.69
C GLU A 88 13.16 -14.27 -18.83
#